data_AF-A0A955WJ99-F1
#
_entry.id   AF-A0A955WJ99-F1
#
_cell.length_a   1.000
_cell.length_b   1.000
_cell.length_c   1.000
_cell.angle_alpha   90.00
_cell.angle_beta   90.00
_cell.angle_gamma   90.00
#
_symmetry.space_group_name_H-M   'P 1'
#
loop_
_entity.id
_entity.type
_entity.pdbx_description
1 polymer ?
#
loop_
_entity_poly.entity_id
_entity_poly.type
_entity_poly.pdbx_seq_one_letter_code
_entity_poly.pdbx_strand_id
1 'polypeptide(L)'
;MADARACPDLFGDVEDRSENRAWRKRMLSWVEQRGPVVEITHSTTWKRPFYLEFAGIELMETGEQDNKRYAIIRVGADRPAAIDCEPGDYLVHVDDALGRQGRVLAVLDGSLLIDFDGQLGYLMTAEAEPPVWQMVWRSGWYFVHRHEVRFSKNTPRRRTPTRRRPARRRR
;
A
#
# COMPACT_ATOMS: atom_id res chain seq x y z
N MET A 1 11.03 13.41 20.02
CA MET A 1 10.12 12.91 18.98
C MET A 1 9.10 12.02 19.64
N ALA A 2 7.81 12.34 19.49
CA ALA A 2 6.71 11.54 20.00
C ALA A 2 6.25 10.54 18.90
N ASP A 3 5.69 9.41 19.31
CA ASP A 3 5.00 8.50 18.39
C ASP A 3 3.63 9.11 18.03
N ALA A 4 3.13 8.91 16.81
CA ALA A 4 1.79 9.32 16.39
C ALA A 4 0.68 8.93 17.40
N ARG A 5 0.84 7.81 18.12
CA ARG A 5 -0.09 7.36 19.17
C ARG A 5 -0.20 8.32 20.36
N ALA A 6 0.74 9.25 20.51
CA ALA A 6 0.68 10.29 21.54
C ALA A 6 -0.37 11.37 21.22
N CYS A 7 -0.82 11.48 19.96
CA CYS A 7 -1.94 12.34 19.60
C CYS A 7 -2.95 11.63 18.67
N PRO A 8 -3.86 10.81 19.23
CA PRO A 8 -4.87 10.10 18.45
C PRO A 8 -5.84 11.03 17.72
N ASP A 9 -6.10 12.24 18.24
CA ASP A 9 -7.00 13.21 17.60
C ASP A 9 -6.51 13.66 16.21
N LEU A 10 -5.19 13.71 16.01
CA LEU A 10 -4.59 14.07 14.73
C LEU A 10 -4.20 12.85 13.91
N PHE A 11 -3.61 11.83 14.53
CA PHE A 11 -3.03 10.70 13.80
C PHE A 11 -3.89 9.44 13.78
N GLY A 12 -5.06 9.50 14.43
CA GLY A 12 -5.97 8.39 14.58
C GLY A 12 -5.49 7.37 15.60
N ASP A 13 -6.40 6.50 16.02
CA ASP A 13 -6.11 5.42 16.95
C ASP A 13 -5.86 4.07 16.23
N VAL A 14 -6.04 2.95 16.94
CA VAL A 14 -5.87 1.61 16.34
C VAL A 14 -7.01 1.26 15.38
N GLU A 15 -8.22 1.71 15.67
CA GLU A 15 -9.42 1.48 14.84
C GLU A 15 -9.31 2.29 13.55
N ASP A 16 -8.99 3.58 13.65
CA ASP A 16 -8.78 4.46 12.48
C ASP A 16 -7.75 3.87 11.50
N ARG A 17 -6.63 3.36 12.02
CA ARG A 17 -5.57 2.73 11.20
C ARG A 17 -6.05 1.46 10.51
N SER A 18 -6.90 0.68 11.18
CA SER A 18 -7.49 -0.51 10.57
C SER A 18 -8.41 -0.14 9.40
N GLU A 19 -9.24 0.89 9.59
CA GLU A 19 -10.14 1.41 8.55
C GLU A 19 -9.37 2.03 7.39
N ASN A 20 -8.38 2.87 7.68
CA ASN A 20 -7.50 3.50 6.69
C ASN A 20 -6.74 2.47 5.88
N ARG A 21 -6.27 1.39 6.49
CA ARG A 21 -5.65 0.26 5.78
C ARG A 21 -6.62 -0.40 4.81
N ALA A 22 -7.85 -0.67 5.25
CA ALA A 22 -8.88 -1.26 4.40
C ALA A 22 -9.25 -0.32 3.25
N TRP A 23 -9.36 0.98 3.53
CA TRP A 23 -9.58 2.03 2.54
C TRP A 23 -8.46 2.09 1.50
N ARG A 24 -7.21 2.21 1.95
CA ARG A 24 -6.03 2.27 1.09
C ARG A 24 -5.97 1.06 0.15
N LYS A 25 -6.20 -0.15 0.65
CA LYS A 25 -6.20 -1.36 -0.20
C LYS A 25 -7.27 -1.36 -1.31
N ARG A 26 -8.40 -0.67 -1.12
CA ARG A 26 -9.44 -0.53 -2.16
C ARG A 26 -9.10 0.53 -3.18
N MET A 27 -8.51 1.64 -2.73
CA MET A 27 -8.26 2.82 -3.54
C MET A 27 -6.91 2.71 -4.28
N LEU A 28 -5.86 2.35 -3.56
CA LEU A 28 -4.48 2.38 -4.00
C LEU A 28 -3.92 0.96 -4.09
N SER A 29 -3.66 0.51 -5.32
CA SER A 29 -3.09 -0.83 -5.53
C SER A 29 -1.57 -0.83 -5.47
N TRP A 30 -0.94 0.28 -5.87
CA TRP A 30 0.51 0.38 -5.96
C TRP A 30 0.98 1.84 -6.01
N VAL A 31 2.10 2.12 -5.35
CA VAL A 31 2.85 3.39 -5.41
C VAL A 31 4.33 3.04 -5.40
N GLU A 32 5.08 3.61 -6.32
CA GLU A 32 6.54 3.49 -6.36
C GLU A 32 7.15 4.81 -6.80
N GLN A 33 8.29 5.16 -6.19
CA GLN A 33 9.07 6.32 -6.57
C GLN A 33 10.35 5.87 -7.30
N ARG A 34 10.63 6.51 -8.43
CA ARG A 34 11.82 6.29 -9.26
C ARG A 34 12.44 7.64 -9.59
N GLY A 35 13.38 8.07 -8.75
CA GLY A 35 13.94 9.42 -8.82
C GLY A 35 12.84 10.48 -8.64
N PRO A 36 12.67 11.42 -9.59
CA PRO A 36 11.63 12.46 -9.48
C PRO A 36 10.23 11.96 -9.84
N VAL A 37 10.10 10.76 -10.42
CA VAL A 37 8.81 10.23 -10.89
C VAL A 37 8.17 9.39 -9.79
N VAL A 38 6.89 9.66 -9.52
CA VAL A 38 6.07 8.81 -8.66
C VAL A 38 4.98 8.16 -9.49
N GLU A 39 5.06 6.84 -9.62
CA GLU A 39 4.09 6.01 -10.32
C GLU A 39 2.99 5.56 -9.34
N ILE A 40 1.73 5.79 -9.71
CA ILE A 40 0.56 5.43 -8.90
C ILE A 40 -0.39 4.56 -9.72
N THR A 41 -0.84 3.45 -9.14
CA THR A 41 -1.99 2.69 -9.65
C THR A 41 -3.18 2.84 -8.71
N HIS A 42 -4.20 3.54 -9.19
CA HIS A 42 -5.38 3.97 -8.45
C HIS A 42 -6.65 3.42 -9.10
N SER A 43 -7.65 3.05 -8.29
CA SER A 43 -8.90 2.41 -8.76
C SER A 43 -10.04 3.37 -9.07
N THR A 44 -9.93 4.66 -8.72
CA THR A 44 -10.99 5.66 -8.97
C THR A 44 -10.58 6.68 -10.04
N THR A 45 -11.46 7.63 -10.35
CA THR A 45 -11.19 8.69 -11.34
C THR A 45 -9.90 9.42 -11.00
N TRP A 46 -8.90 9.27 -11.85
CA TRP A 46 -7.59 9.88 -11.64
C TRP A 46 -7.67 11.40 -11.74
N LYS A 47 -7.12 12.06 -10.72
CA LYS A 47 -6.75 13.47 -10.73
C LYS A 47 -5.30 13.58 -10.28
N ARG A 48 -4.55 14.50 -10.87
CA ARG A 48 -3.18 14.78 -10.46
C ARG A 48 -3.19 15.18 -8.97
N PRO A 49 -2.30 14.62 -8.13
CA PRO A 49 -2.18 15.04 -6.75
C PRO A 49 -1.88 16.54 -6.64
N PHE A 50 -2.49 17.21 -5.68
CA PHE A 50 -2.28 18.63 -5.41
C PHE A 50 -1.44 18.83 -4.14
N TYR A 51 -0.72 19.94 -4.08
CA TYR A 51 0.05 20.28 -2.88
C TYR A 51 -0.90 20.66 -1.74
N LEU A 52 -0.69 20.06 -0.57
CA LEU A 52 -1.44 20.35 0.64
C LEU A 52 -0.68 21.34 1.50
N GLU A 53 -1.42 22.28 2.09
CA GLU A 53 -0.93 23.14 3.17
C GLU A 53 -1.83 22.94 4.37
N PHE A 54 -1.25 22.58 5.50
CA PHE A 54 -1.94 22.47 6.77
C PHE A 54 -1.39 23.54 7.72
N ALA A 55 -2.27 24.40 8.21
CA ALA A 55 -1.86 25.42 9.18
C ALA A 55 -1.22 24.76 10.41
N GLY A 56 0.01 25.16 10.75
CA GLY A 56 0.77 24.62 11.86
C GLY A 56 1.17 23.15 11.73
N ILE A 57 1.18 22.57 10.53
CA ILE A 57 1.66 21.20 10.30
C ILE A 57 2.62 21.19 9.12
N GLU A 58 3.85 20.72 9.36
CA GLU A 58 4.92 20.70 8.37
C GLU A 58 5.55 19.31 8.26
N LEU A 59 5.85 18.86 7.03
CA LEU A 59 6.61 17.64 6.82
C LEU A 59 8.11 17.97 6.95
N MET A 60 8.74 17.45 8.00
CA MET A 60 10.15 17.75 8.30
C MET A 60 11.10 16.79 7.58
N GLU A 61 10.79 15.50 7.64
CA GLU A 61 11.68 14.45 7.15
C GLU A 61 10.87 13.22 6.73
N THR A 62 11.43 12.44 5.81
CA THR A 62 10.98 11.08 5.51
C THR A 62 12.18 10.15 5.55
N GLY A 63 12.00 8.94 6.07
CA GLY A 63 13.07 7.96 6.13
C GLY A 63 12.57 6.52 6.12
N GLU A 64 13.49 5.60 6.33
CA GLU A 64 13.21 4.17 6.43
C GLU A 64 13.90 3.59 7.67
N GLN A 65 13.13 2.87 8.48
CA GLN A 65 13.61 2.17 9.66
C GLN A 65 12.99 0.76 9.68
N ASP A 66 13.82 -0.27 9.86
CA ASP A 66 13.37 -1.67 9.91
C ASP A 66 12.52 -2.10 8.70
N ASN A 67 12.92 -1.68 7.49
CA ASN A 67 12.18 -1.87 6.22
C ASN A 67 10.77 -1.25 6.23
N LYS A 68 10.52 -0.25 7.08
CA LYS A 68 9.28 0.52 7.12
C LYS A 68 9.60 1.99 6.91
N ARG A 69 8.92 2.59 5.93
CA ARG A 69 9.01 4.03 5.72
C ARG A 69 8.26 4.79 6.81
N TYR A 70 8.82 5.92 7.22
CA TYR A 70 8.25 6.83 8.21
C TYR A 70 8.38 8.28 7.73
N ALA A 71 7.49 9.13 8.21
CA ALA A 71 7.56 10.58 8.07
C ALA A 71 7.66 11.21 9.46
N ILE A 72 8.38 12.32 9.56
CA ILE A 72 8.38 13.18 10.75
C ILE A 72 7.57 14.43 10.41
N ILE A 73 6.45 14.60 11.11
CA ILE A 73 5.59 15.76 10.98
C ILE A 73 5.76 16.65 12.21
N ARG A 74 6.01 17.94 12.00
CA ARG A 74 6.03 18.94 13.05
C ARG A 74 4.65 19.56 13.21
N VAL A 75 4.15 19.53 14.44
CA VAL A 75 2.96 20.27 14.86
C VAL A 75 3.40 21.53 15.56
N GLY A 76 3.09 22.68 14.97
CA GLY A 76 3.41 24.01 15.47
C GLY A 76 2.51 24.45 16.62
N ALA A 77 2.92 25.54 17.29
CA ALA A 77 2.11 26.19 18.32
C ALA A 77 0.90 26.94 17.73
N ASP A 78 0.94 27.27 16.45
CA ASP A 78 -0.07 27.95 15.65
C ASP A 78 -1.13 27.01 15.05
N ARG A 79 -1.12 25.73 15.43
CA ARG A 79 -2.09 24.74 14.97
C ARG A 79 -3.54 25.20 15.24
N PRO A 80 -4.50 24.79 14.40
CA PRO A 80 -5.92 24.99 14.67
C PRO A 80 -6.34 24.52 16.07
N ALA A 81 -7.15 25.31 16.76
CA ALA A 81 -7.66 24.99 18.11
C ALA A 81 -8.48 23.69 18.18
N ALA A 82 -8.90 23.16 17.02
CA ALA A 82 -9.58 21.87 16.90
C ALA A 82 -8.64 20.66 17.03
N ILE A 83 -7.32 20.86 17.07
CA ILE A 83 -6.31 19.81 17.20
C ILE A 83 -5.76 19.80 18.63
N ASP A 84 -6.21 18.85 19.44
CA ASP A 84 -5.72 18.66 20.82
C ASP A 84 -4.45 17.80 20.85
N CYS A 85 -3.38 18.32 20.22
CA CYS A 85 -2.04 17.73 20.28
C CYS A 85 -1.06 18.71 20.89
N GLU A 86 -0.11 18.23 21.70
CA GLU A 86 1.02 19.07 22.09
C GLU A 86 1.87 19.45 20.86
N PRO A 87 2.41 20.68 20.77
CA PRO A 87 3.38 21.02 19.73
C PRO A 87 4.62 20.12 19.79
N GLY A 88 5.16 19.75 18.64
CA GLY A 88 6.37 18.93 18.56
C GLY A 88 6.47 18.08 17.30
N ASP A 89 7.49 17.22 17.28
CA ASP A 89 7.79 16.35 16.15
C ASP A 89 7.21 14.95 16.40
N TYR A 90 6.38 14.49 15.48
CA TYR A 90 5.65 13.23 15.53
C TYR A 90 6.07 12.29 14.41
N LEU A 91 6.28 11.03 14.77
CA LEU A 91 6.60 9.98 13.80
C LEU A 91 5.31 9.36 13.27
N VAL A 92 5.13 9.42 11.95
CA VAL A 92 3.92 9.03 11.21
C VAL A 92 4.25 7.95 10.19
N HIS A 93 3.31 7.03 10.01
CA HIS A 93 3.40 5.91 9.09
C HIS A 93 2.22 5.86 8.10
N VAL A 94 2.34 4.98 7.12
CA VAL A 94 1.23 4.59 6.26
C VAL A 94 0.07 4.05 7.10
N ASP A 95 -1.16 4.39 6.69
CA ASP A 95 -2.43 4.11 7.36
C ASP A 95 -2.74 5.04 8.57
N ASP A 96 -1.81 5.88 9.03
CA ASP A 96 -2.14 6.90 10.04
C ASP A 96 -3.09 7.97 9.45
N ALA A 97 -3.89 8.59 10.31
CA ALA A 97 -4.73 9.72 9.94
C ALA A 97 -3.93 11.03 9.92
N LEU A 98 -4.51 12.06 9.31
CA LEU A 98 -4.07 13.44 9.45
C LEU A 98 -5.32 14.31 9.61
N GLY A 99 -5.74 14.45 10.87
CA GLY A 99 -7.03 15.00 11.26
C GLY A 99 -8.18 14.11 10.79
N ARG A 100 -9.37 14.71 10.65
CA ARG A 100 -10.59 13.98 10.25
C ARG A 100 -10.68 13.70 8.75
N GLN A 101 -9.87 14.38 7.94
CA GLN A 101 -10.01 14.43 6.49
C GLN A 101 -8.84 13.79 5.74
N GLY A 102 -7.67 13.72 6.37
CA GLY A 102 -6.45 13.19 5.78
C GLY A 102 -6.20 11.73 6.17
N ARG A 103 -5.73 10.93 5.21
CA ARG A 103 -5.22 9.58 5.44
C ARG A 103 -3.88 9.40 4.76
N VAL A 104 -2.88 8.90 5.47
CA VAL A 104 -1.55 8.67 4.90
C VAL A 104 -1.55 7.41 4.04
N LEU A 105 -1.28 7.58 2.74
CA LEU A 105 -1.33 6.52 1.75
C LEU A 105 0.05 5.91 1.47
N ALA A 106 1.07 6.76 1.39
CA ALA A 106 2.44 6.37 1.15
C ALA A 106 3.40 7.41 1.70
N VAL A 107 4.53 6.94 2.24
CA VAL A 107 5.69 7.77 2.58
C VAL A 107 6.71 7.60 1.46
N LEU A 108 7.10 8.72 0.86
CA LEU A 108 8.00 8.81 -0.28
C LEU A 108 9.26 9.57 0.14
N ASP A 109 10.30 9.58 -0.69
CA ASP A 109 11.53 10.31 -0.41
C ASP A 109 11.23 11.81 -0.56
N GLY A 110 11.23 12.53 0.58
CA GLY A 110 10.95 13.95 0.67
C GLY A 110 9.46 14.33 0.58
N SER A 111 8.54 13.36 0.54
CA SER A 111 7.11 13.65 0.42
C SER A 111 6.18 12.62 1.07
N LEU A 112 4.96 13.05 1.36
CA LEU A 112 3.89 12.23 1.95
C LEU A 112 2.67 12.28 1.04
N LEU A 113 2.22 11.14 0.53
CA LEU A 113 0.99 11.05 -0.27
C LEU A 113 -0.21 10.82 0.65
N ILE A 114 -1.24 11.66 0.52
CA ILE A 114 -2.39 11.73 1.41
C ILE A 114 -3.68 11.62 0.59
N ASP A 115 -4.66 10.88 1.09
CA ASP A 115 -6.05 11.03 0.66
C ASP A 115 -6.70 12.10 1.53
N PHE A 116 -7.06 13.24 0.93
CA PHE A 116 -7.66 14.38 1.61
C PHE A 116 -9.03 14.67 0.99
N ASP A 117 -10.10 14.41 1.74
CA ASP A 117 -11.49 14.54 1.28
C ASP A 117 -11.77 13.81 -0.06
N GLY A 118 -11.20 12.62 -0.24
CA GLY A 118 -11.39 11.81 -1.44
C GLY A 118 -10.57 12.27 -2.64
N GLN A 119 -9.61 13.17 -2.45
CA GLN A 119 -8.67 13.62 -3.47
C GLN A 119 -7.24 13.31 -3.04
N LEU A 120 -6.38 12.96 -4.00
CA LEU A 120 -4.97 12.78 -3.71
C LEU A 120 -4.31 14.15 -3.49
N GLY A 121 -3.73 14.34 -2.32
CA GLY A 121 -2.87 15.48 -2.01
C GLY A 121 -1.49 14.99 -1.57
N TYR A 122 -0.54 15.92 -1.46
CA TYR A 122 0.78 15.58 -0.93
C TYR A 122 1.38 16.71 -0.08
N LEU A 123 2.15 16.32 0.92
CA LEU A 123 3.09 17.20 1.63
C LEU A 123 4.51 16.93 1.15
N MET A 124 5.39 17.92 1.28
CA MET A 124 6.80 17.80 0.91
C MET A 124 7.68 18.48 1.95
N THR A 125 8.92 18.01 2.08
CA THR A 125 9.92 18.72 2.89
C THR A 125 10.32 20.02 2.18
N ALA A 126 10.86 20.98 2.93
CA ALA A 126 11.24 22.29 2.38
C ALA A 126 12.32 22.18 1.29
N GLU A 127 13.15 21.15 1.34
CA GLU A 127 14.26 20.90 0.41
C GLU A 127 13.86 20.03 -0.78
N ALA A 128 12.68 19.43 -0.77
CA ALA A 128 12.25 18.49 -1.82
C ALA A 128 11.75 19.21 -3.08
N GLU A 129 12.13 18.69 -4.25
CA GLU A 129 11.53 19.11 -5.51
C GLU A 129 10.14 18.48 -5.71
N PRO A 130 9.19 19.18 -6.35
CA PRO A 130 7.89 18.62 -6.67
C PRO A 130 7.98 17.34 -7.51
N PRO A 131 7.37 16.22 -7.08
CA PRO A 131 7.41 14.99 -7.85
C PRO A 131 6.59 15.07 -9.13
N VAL A 132 7.03 14.32 -10.14
CA VAL A 132 6.30 14.09 -11.38
C VAL A 132 5.36 12.90 -11.19
N TRP A 133 4.09 13.21 -10.96
CA TRP A 133 3.05 12.20 -10.77
C TRP A 133 2.64 11.55 -12.08
N GLN A 134 2.72 10.21 -12.13
CA GLN A 134 2.25 9.42 -13.26
C GLN A 134 1.22 8.40 -12.81
N MET A 135 0.09 8.35 -13.49
CA MET A 135 -0.89 7.30 -13.30
C MET A 135 -0.59 6.15 -14.24
N VAL A 136 -0.37 4.98 -13.65
CA VAL A 136 -0.21 3.73 -14.38
C VAL A 136 -1.53 2.98 -14.30
N TRP A 137 -2.22 2.89 -15.43
CA TRP A 137 -3.40 2.05 -15.54
C TRP A 137 -2.97 0.58 -15.59
N ARG A 138 -3.41 -0.22 -14.61
CA ARG A 138 -3.18 -1.67 -14.62
C ARG A 138 -4.48 -2.40 -14.98
N SER A 139 -4.48 -2.97 -16.17
CA SER A 139 -5.51 -3.89 -16.64
C SER A 139 -5.61 -5.09 -15.70
N GLY A 140 -6.78 -5.36 -15.12
CA GLY A 140 -7.01 -6.52 -14.24
C GLY A 140 -7.00 -7.88 -14.94
N TRP A 141 -6.52 -7.95 -16.18
CA TRP A 141 -6.50 -9.16 -16.97
C TRP A 141 -5.26 -9.96 -16.61
N TYR A 142 -5.48 -11.01 -15.82
CA TYR A 142 -4.51 -12.08 -15.66
C TYR A 142 -4.62 -12.98 -16.90
N PHE A 143 -3.52 -13.16 -17.62
CA PHE A 143 -3.43 -14.24 -18.60
C PHE A 143 -3.52 -15.56 -17.83
N VAL A 144 -4.70 -16.20 -17.82
CA VAL A 144 -4.79 -17.60 -17.41
C VAL A 144 -4.13 -18.40 -18.52
N HIS A 145 -2.81 -18.52 -18.48
CA HIS A 145 -2.13 -19.54 -19.25
C HIS A 145 -2.51 -20.88 -18.62
N ARG A 146 -3.64 -21.46 -19.07
CA ARG A 146 -3.92 -22.87 -18.80
C ARG A 146 -2.78 -23.63 -19.45
N HIS A 147 -1.77 -23.97 -18.67
CA HIS A 147 -0.92 -25.10 -19.00
C HIS A 147 -1.86 -26.30 -19.05
N GLU A 148 -2.34 -26.63 -20.25
CA GLU A 148 -2.75 -27.99 -20.53
C GLU A 148 -1.49 -28.84 -20.31
N VAL A 149 -1.34 -29.33 -19.07
CA VAL A 149 -0.46 -30.45 -18.80
C VAL A 149 -1.06 -31.58 -19.61
N ARG A 150 -0.59 -31.74 -20.86
CA ARG A 150 -0.83 -32.93 -21.66
C ARG A 150 -0.18 -34.05 -20.86
N PHE A 151 -0.98 -34.69 -20.01
CA PHE A 151 -0.62 -35.97 -19.44
C PHE A 151 -0.40 -36.90 -20.62
N SER A 152 0.88 -37.04 -20.99
CA SER A 152 1.34 -38.06 -21.91
C SER A 152 0.71 -39.37 -21.46
N LYS A 153 -0.06 -40.00 -22.35
CA LYS A 153 -0.75 -41.29 -22.13
C LYS A 153 0.24 -42.45 -22.01
N ASN A 154 1.34 -42.28 -21.28
CA ASN A 154 2.19 -43.37 -20.82
C ASN A 154 1.58 -44.02 -19.57
N THR A 155 0.31 -44.40 -19.65
CA THR A 155 -0.25 -45.34 -18.69
C THR A 155 0.33 -46.71 -19.05
N PRO A 156 1.08 -47.38 -18.16
CA PRO A 156 1.62 -48.69 -18.43
C PRO A 156 0.46 -49.64 -18.73
N ARG A 157 0.44 -50.23 -19.93
CA ARG A 157 -0.52 -51.27 -20.31
C ARG A 157 -0.45 -52.38 -19.25
N ARG A 158 -1.50 -52.49 -18.43
CA ARG A 158 -1.70 -53.57 -17.47
C ARG A 158 -1.64 -54.88 -18.25
N ARG A 159 -0.55 -55.65 -18.11
CA ARG A 159 -0.41 -56.96 -18.75
C ARG A 159 -1.52 -57.87 -18.25
N THR A 160 -2.40 -58.28 -19.15
CA THR A 160 -3.45 -59.26 -18.89
C THR A 160 -2.80 -60.56 -18.40
N PRO A 161 -3.24 -61.16 -17.29
CA PRO A 161 -2.68 -62.42 -16.82
C PRO A 161 -2.96 -63.53 -17.85
N THR A 162 -1.90 -64.14 -18.35
CA THR A 162 -1.96 -65.30 -19.23
C THR A 162 -2.62 -66.47 -18.50
N ARG A 163 -3.79 -66.88 -18.99
CA ARG A 163 -4.60 -68.00 -18.48
C ARG A 163 -3.81 -69.31 -18.64
N ARG A 164 -3.17 -69.79 -17.56
CA ARG A 164 -2.55 -71.13 -17.52
C ARG A 164 -3.64 -72.20 -17.66
N ARG A 165 -3.56 -72.96 -18.75
CA ARG A 165 -4.32 -74.20 -19.01
C ARG A 165 -3.39 -75.41 -18.70
N PRO A 166 -3.90 -76.65 -18.63
CA PRO A 166 -4.20 -77.38 -17.40
C PRO A 166 -3.28 -78.61 -17.19
N ALA A 167 -3.23 -79.16 -15.96
CA ALA A 167 -2.65 -80.49 -15.74
C ALA A 167 -3.76 -81.57 -15.72
N ARG A 168 -3.72 -82.41 -16.75
CA ARG A 168 -4.60 -83.57 -16.98
C ARG A 168 -4.17 -84.68 -16.00
N ARG A 169 -4.96 -84.96 -14.97
CA ARG A 169 -4.75 -86.16 -14.11
C ARG A 169 -5.02 -87.41 -14.95
N ARG A 170 -3.98 -88.21 -15.18
CA ARG A 170 -4.12 -89.63 -15.54
C ARG A 170 -4.20 -90.45 -14.26
N ARG A 171 -5.04 -91.49 -14.33
CA ARG A 171 -5.34 -92.48 -13.29
C ARG A 171 -4.09 -93.21 -12.80
#